data_AF-A0A534WIC8-F1
#
_entry.id   AF-A0A534WIC8-F1
#
_cell.length_a   1.000
_cell.length_b   1.000
_cell.length_c   1.000
_cell.angle_alpha   90.00
_cell.angle_beta   90.00
_cell.angle_gamma   90.00
#
_symmetry.space_group_name_H-M   'P 1'
#
loop_
_entity.id
_entity.type
_entity.pdbx_description
1 polymer ?
#
loop_
_entity_poly.entity_id
_entity_poly.type
_entity_poly.pdbx_seq_one_letter_code
_entity_poly.pdbx_strand_id
1 'polypeptide(L)'
;MHVRARPPAAALYGALLAHTLVSAGNYLFAKRALMEIPALPLGLGALLVPSYRADIVRASTAAWWGVAYLILMTSVVAYLLWYWALAHLAAARVAIFTNLQPLATALLGQLFLGERVTAAFFGAAAVVMAGVLLAQWRATDAAEEALLESPAKP
;
A
#
# COMPACT_ATOMS: atom_id res chain seq x y z
N MET A 1 -25.05 -26.33 -4.99
CA MET A 1 -23.70 -25.85 -5.36
C MET A 1 -23.87 -24.50 -6.07
N HIS A 2 -23.80 -23.38 -5.34
CA HIS A 2 -23.98 -22.05 -5.95
C HIS A 2 -22.66 -21.62 -6.60
N VAL A 3 -22.62 -21.59 -7.92
CA VAL A 3 -21.54 -20.95 -8.69
C VAL A 3 -21.63 -19.45 -8.37
N ARG A 4 -20.81 -18.95 -7.45
CA ARG A 4 -20.70 -17.50 -7.24
C ARG A 4 -20.26 -16.89 -8.56
N ALA A 5 -21.10 -16.02 -9.12
CA ALA A 5 -20.77 -15.29 -10.33
C ALA A 5 -19.45 -14.53 -10.12
N ARG A 6 -18.53 -14.63 -11.10
CA ARG A 6 -17.28 -13.88 -11.04
C ARG A 6 -17.60 -12.37 -11.03
N PRO A 7 -17.01 -11.59 -10.12
CA PRO A 7 -17.25 -10.16 -10.09
C PRO A 7 -16.79 -9.50 -11.40
N PRO A 8 -17.45 -8.40 -11.82
CA PRO A 8 -17.07 -7.70 -13.04
C PRO A 8 -15.68 -7.07 -12.89
N ALA A 9 -14.93 -7.00 -14.00
CA ALA A 9 -13.58 -6.44 -14.01
C ALA A 9 -13.51 -5.03 -13.41
N ALA A 10 -14.50 -4.19 -13.71
CA ALA A 10 -14.60 -2.82 -13.17
C ALA A 10 -14.64 -2.80 -11.63
N ALA A 11 -15.31 -3.76 -10.99
CA ALA A 11 -15.36 -3.84 -9.54
C ALA A 11 -14.00 -4.25 -8.95
N LEU A 12 -13.30 -5.18 -9.60
CA LEU A 12 -11.97 -5.64 -9.16
C LEU A 12 -10.92 -4.53 -9.28
N TYR A 13 -10.89 -3.82 -10.41
CA TYR A 13 -10.00 -2.67 -10.60
C TYR A 13 -10.38 -1.48 -9.71
N GLY A 14 -11.67 -1.25 -9.49
CA GLY A 14 -12.15 -0.26 -8.53
C GLY A 14 -11.71 -0.56 -7.10
N ALA A 15 -11.76 -1.83 -6.68
CA ALA A 15 -11.26 -2.25 -5.37
C ALA A 15 -9.76 -2.06 -5.23
N LEU A 16 -8.98 -2.34 -6.28
CA LEU A 16 -7.53 -2.08 -6.28
C LEU A 16 -7.20 -0.59 -6.22
N LEU A 17 -7.94 0.24 -6.95
CA LEU A 17 -7.77 1.69 -6.87
C LEU A 17 -8.12 2.21 -5.47
N ALA A 18 -9.25 1.76 -4.91
CA ALA A 18 -9.64 2.10 -3.55
C ALA A 18 -8.60 1.65 -2.52
N HIS A 19 -8.07 0.44 -2.67
CA HIS A 19 -6.96 -0.06 -1.85
C HIS A 19 -5.75 0.87 -1.93
N THR A 20 -5.29 1.22 -3.13
CA THR A 20 -4.16 2.14 -3.32
C THR A 20 -4.41 3.49 -2.67
N LEU A 21 -5.60 4.06 -2.80
CA LEU A 21 -5.96 5.34 -2.19
C LEU A 21 -6.04 5.26 -0.66
N VAL A 22 -6.61 4.19 -0.10
CA VAL A 22 -6.63 3.98 1.36
C VAL A 22 -5.20 3.84 1.88
N SER A 23 -4.37 3.00 1.27
CA SER A 23 -2.98 2.81 1.67
C SER A 23 -2.16 4.10 1.58
N ALA A 24 -2.35 4.89 0.52
CA ALA A 24 -1.68 6.18 0.36
C ALA A 24 -2.20 7.21 1.38
N GLY A 25 -3.51 7.24 1.64
CA GLY A 25 -4.14 8.13 2.63
C GLY A 25 -3.70 7.82 4.06
N ASN A 26 -3.41 6.56 4.39
CA ASN A 26 -2.88 6.18 5.69
C ASN A 26 -1.59 6.93 6.04
N TYR A 27 -0.76 7.30 5.04
CA TYR A 27 0.41 8.13 5.28
C TYR A 27 0.09 9.44 6.00
N LEU A 28 -1.02 10.10 5.66
CA LEU A 28 -1.40 11.39 6.24
C LEU A 28 -1.63 11.27 7.76
N PHE A 29 -2.39 10.24 8.15
CA PHE A 29 -2.70 9.95 9.54
C PHE A 29 -1.50 9.37 10.29
N ALA A 30 -0.72 8.51 9.64
CA ALA A 30 0.50 7.95 10.20
C ALA A 30 1.51 9.05 10.51
N LYS A 31 1.79 9.94 9.56
CA LYS A 31 2.71 11.07 9.79
C LYS A 31 2.23 11.95 10.94
N ARG A 32 0.92 12.25 11.00
CA ARG A 32 0.35 13.05 12.10
C ARG A 32 0.49 12.35 13.45
N ALA A 33 0.17 11.07 13.53
CA ALA A 33 0.30 10.28 14.74
C ALA A 33 1.76 10.16 15.19
N LEU A 34 2.71 9.98 14.25
CA LEU A 34 4.13 9.86 14.53
C LEU A 34 4.77 11.16 15.03
N MET A 35 4.22 12.33 14.69
CA MET A 35 4.70 13.60 15.26
C MET A 35 4.37 13.73 16.74
N GLU A 36 3.29 13.09 17.21
CA GLU A 36 2.89 13.11 18.62
C GLU A 36 3.38 11.85 19.38
N ILE A 37 3.49 10.72 18.68
CA ILE A 37 3.92 9.42 19.21
C ILE A 37 5.03 8.84 18.33
N PRO A 38 6.28 9.35 18.43
CA PRO A 38 7.37 8.90 17.56
C PRO A 38 7.69 7.41 17.70
N ALA A 39 7.38 6.83 18.86
CA ALA A 39 7.67 5.44 19.19
C ALA A 39 6.62 4.45 18.67
N LEU A 40 5.57 4.90 17.97
CA LEU A 40 4.50 4.03 17.45
C LEU A 40 5.02 2.80 16.68
N PRO A 41 6.04 2.90 15.79
CA PRO A 41 6.54 1.75 15.02
C PRO A 41 7.23 0.69 15.87
N LEU A 42 7.65 1.03 17.10
CA LEU A 42 8.33 0.11 18.01
C LEU A 42 7.35 -0.81 18.76
N GLY A 43 6.04 -0.59 18.61
CA GLY A 43 5.00 -1.39 19.25
C GLY A 43 5.17 -1.45 20.77
N LEU A 44 5.04 -2.65 21.35
CA LEU A 44 5.17 -2.83 22.80
C LEU A 44 6.58 -2.48 23.33
N GLY A 45 7.61 -2.56 22.49
CA GLY A 45 8.98 -2.18 22.86
C GLY A 45 9.12 -0.70 23.24
N ALA A 46 8.23 0.16 22.74
CA ALA A 46 8.18 1.57 23.13
C ALA A 46 7.98 1.76 24.64
N LEU A 47 7.28 0.82 25.31
CA LEU A 47 7.05 0.88 26.74
C LEU A 47 8.34 0.65 27.53
N LEU A 48 9.40 0.09 26.97
CA LEU A 48 10.64 -0.09 27.75
C LEU A 48 11.37 1.23 28.03
N VAL A 49 11.04 2.29 27.29
CA VAL A 49 11.70 3.60 27.39
C VAL A 49 10.76 4.62 28.05
N PRO A 50 11.13 5.22 29.21
CA PRO A 50 10.26 6.15 29.93
C PRO A 50 9.83 7.39 29.14
N SER A 51 10.68 7.93 28.27
CA SER A 51 10.33 9.09 27.43
C SER A 51 9.18 8.78 26.47
N TYR A 52 9.23 7.61 25.82
CA TYR A 52 8.16 7.18 24.91
C TYR A 52 6.84 6.92 25.63
N ARG A 53 6.88 6.42 26.87
CA ARG A 53 5.66 6.32 27.70
C ARG A 53 5.04 7.70 27.94
N ALA A 54 5.85 8.70 28.24
CA ALA A 54 5.37 10.05 28.49
C ALA A 54 4.72 10.66 27.24
N ASP A 55 5.30 10.44 26.06
CA ASP A 55 4.75 10.90 24.78
C ASP A 55 3.39 10.23 24.48
N ILE A 56 3.27 8.92 24.70
CA ILE A 56 2.01 8.17 24.53
C ILE A 56 0.90 8.73 25.44
N VAL A 57 1.20 8.97 26.71
CA VAL A 57 0.21 9.48 27.69
C VAL A 57 -0.22 10.91 27.36
N ARG A 58 0.67 11.71 26.77
CA ARG A 58 0.41 13.12 26.40
C ARG A 58 -0.20 13.28 25.00
N ALA A 59 -0.26 12.21 24.22
CA ALA A 59 -0.80 12.25 22.86
C ALA A 59 -2.25 12.75 22.86
N SER A 60 -2.58 13.60 21.89
CA SER A 60 -3.90 14.18 21.80
C SER A 60 -4.96 13.15 21.43
N THR A 61 -6.23 13.44 21.71
CA THR A 61 -7.36 12.63 21.26
C THR A 61 -7.37 12.47 19.73
N ALA A 62 -6.90 13.48 18.99
CA ALA A 62 -6.78 13.41 17.53
C ALA A 62 -5.72 12.40 17.08
N ALA A 63 -4.58 12.29 17.77
CA ALA A 63 -3.57 11.27 17.49
C ALA A 63 -4.13 9.86 17.73
N TRP A 64 -4.87 9.66 18.82
CA TRP A 64 -5.51 8.37 19.10
C TRP A 64 -6.57 7.99 18.07
N TRP A 65 -7.36 8.94 17.58
CA TRP A 65 -8.26 8.70 16.46
C TRP A 65 -7.50 8.37 15.17
N GLY A 66 -6.37 9.02 14.93
CA GLY A 66 -5.46 8.67 13.84
C GLY A 66 -4.96 7.24 13.95
N VAL A 67 -4.54 6.80 15.14
CA VAL A 67 -4.11 5.41 15.40
C VAL A 67 -5.25 4.42 15.17
N ALA A 68 -6.45 4.70 15.70
CA ALA A 68 -7.62 3.85 15.49
C ALA A 68 -7.99 3.74 13.99
N TYR A 69 -7.95 4.85 13.27
CA TYR A 69 -8.13 4.89 11.83
C TYR A 69 -7.09 4.02 11.11
N LEU A 70 -5.82 4.15 11.47
CA LEU A 70 -4.73 3.37 10.87
C LEU A 70 -4.93 1.87 11.10
N ILE A 71 -5.29 1.46 12.31
CA ILE A 71 -5.57 0.05 12.62
C ILE A 71 -6.71 -0.46 11.75
N LEU A 72 -7.84 0.25 11.70
CA LEU A 72 -9.00 -0.23 10.97
C LEU A 72 -8.80 -0.20 9.44
N MET A 73 -8.35 0.92 8.91
CA MET A 73 -8.23 1.11 7.46
C MET A 73 -7.07 0.34 6.86
N THR A 74 -5.92 0.29 7.55
CA THR A 74 -4.76 -0.49 7.07
C THR A 74 -5.00 -1.99 7.23
N SER A 75 -5.42 -2.43 8.43
CA SER A 75 -5.47 -3.87 8.71
C SER A 75 -6.73 -4.56 8.18
N VAL A 76 -7.86 -3.86 8.12
CA VAL A 76 -9.13 -4.46 7.69
C VAL A 76 -9.45 -4.06 6.26
N VAL A 77 -9.67 -2.78 6.00
CA VAL A 77 -10.20 -2.34 4.69
C VAL A 77 -9.20 -2.59 3.57
N ALA A 78 -7.95 -2.17 3.73
CA ALA A 78 -6.94 -2.34 2.69
C ALA A 78 -6.69 -3.83 2.39
N TYR A 79 -6.43 -4.65 3.41
CA TYR A 79 -6.21 -6.08 3.19
C TYR A 79 -7.42 -6.79 2.60
N LEU A 80 -8.65 -6.48 3.01
CA LEU A 80 -9.84 -7.10 2.44
C LEU A 80 -9.97 -6.78 0.94
N LEU A 81 -9.78 -5.52 0.55
CA LEU A 81 -9.80 -5.11 -0.86
C LEU A 81 -8.70 -5.81 -1.67
N TRP A 82 -7.49 -5.88 -1.10
CA TRP A 82 -6.32 -6.49 -1.73
C TRP A 82 -6.48 -8.00 -1.90
N TYR A 83 -6.86 -8.72 -0.85
CA TYR A 83 -7.10 -10.17 -0.90
C TYR A 83 -8.28 -10.52 -1.79
N TRP A 84 -9.34 -9.70 -1.78
CA TRP A 84 -10.47 -9.91 -2.69
C TRP A 84 -10.03 -9.74 -4.15
N ALA A 85 -9.22 -8.73 -4.48
CA ALA A 85 -8.69 -8.57 -5.81
C ALA A 85 -7.75 -9.72 -6.22
N LEU A 86 -6.84 -10.16 -5.33
CA LEU A 86 -5.94 -11.29 -5.57
C LEU A 86 -6.67 -12.62 -5.79
N ALA A 87 -7.83 -12.81 -5.16
CA ALA A 87 -8.62 -14.01 -5.36
C ALA A 87 -9.21 -14.12 -6.78
N HIS A 88 -9.22 -13.04 -7.56
CA HIS A 88 -9.86 -12.98 -8.88
C HIS A 88 -8.96 -12.46 -10.01
N LEU A 89 -7.86 -11.78 -9.69
CA LEU A 89 -6.89 -11.22 -10.64
C LEU A 89 -5.52 -11.86 -10.49
N ALA A 90 -4.77 -11.92 -11.59
CA ALA A 90 -3.38 -12.34 -11.56
C ALA A 90 -2.55 -11.43 -10.63
N ALA A 91 -1.63 -12.02 -9.87
CA ALA A 91 -0.77 -11.29 -8.93
C ALA A 91 0.00 -10.13 -9.60
N ALA A 92 0.44 -10.32 -10.85
CA ALA A 92 1.08 -9.26 -11.64
C ALA A 92 0.19 -8.00 -11.79
N ARG A 93 -1.13 -8.18 -12.00
CA ARG A 93 -2.07 -7.05 -12.13
C ARG A 93 -2.25 -6.32 -10.80
N VAL A 94 -2.34 -7.05 -9.70
CA VAL A 94 -2.42 -6.46 -8.35
C VAL A 94 -1.11 -5.74 -7.98
N ALA A 95 0.04 -6.30 -8.37
CA ALA A 95 1.34 -5.72 -8.11
C ALA A 95 1.51 -4.33 -8.76
N ILE A 96 0.96 -4.10 -9.95
CA ILE A 96 0.98 -2.78 -10.61
C ILE A 96 0.37 -1.71 -9.68
N PHE A 97 -0.79 -1.98 -9.07
CA PHE A 97 -1.46 -1.02 -8.17
C PHE A 97 -0.69 -0.78 -6.87
N THR A 98 0.02 -1.80 -6.38
CA THR A 98 0.89 -1.69 -5.21
C THR A 98 2.09 -0.80 -5.53
N ASN A 99 2.67 -0.94 -6.73
CA ASN A 99 3.77 -0.10 -7.19
C ASN A 99 3.36 1.37 -7.46
N LEU A 100 2.07 1.66 -7.62
CA LEU A 100 1.56 3.04 -7.71
C LEU A 100 1.42 3.73 -6.35
N GLN A 101 1.45 2.99 -5.24
CA GLN A 101 1.27 3.55 -3.90
C GLN A 101 2.30 4.65 -3.56
N PRO A 102 3.62 4.54 -3.83
CA PRO A 102 4.58 5.59 -3.50
C PRO A 102 4.27 6.92 -4.19
N LEU A 103 3.83 6.87 -5.45
CA LEU A 103 3.45 8.05 -6.20
C LEU A 103 2.16 8.66 -5.63
N ALA A 104 1.14 7.83 -5.35
CA ALA A 104 -0.10 8.29 -4.74
C ALA A 104 0.17 8.92 -3.36
N THR A 105 1.01 8.29 -2.53
CA THR A 105 1.40 8.80 -1.21
C THR A 105 2.09 10.15 -1.32
N ALA A 106 3.03 10.31 -2.26
CA ALA A 106 3.72 11.59 -2.45
C ALA A 106 2.78 12.71 -2.93
N LEU A 107 1.86 12.40 -3.84
CA LEU A 107 0.84 13.35 -4.29
C LEU A 107 -0.07 13.78 -3.14
N LEU A 108 -0.54 12.83 -2.33
CA LEU A 108 -1.33 13.14 -1.14
C LEU A 108 -0.52 13.93 -0.10
N GLY A 109 0.75 13.60 0.10
CA GLY A 109 1.66 14.34 0.97
C GLY A 109 1.85 15.78 0.53
N GLN A 110 2.04 16.02 -0.77
CA GLN A 110 2.10 17.37 -1.30
C GLN A 110 0.77 18.12 -1.11
N LEU A 111 -0.35 17.49 -1.43
CA LEU A 111 -1.67 18.14 -1.43
C LEU A 111 -2.19 18.43 -0.02
N PHE A 112 -2.03 17.51 0.92
CA PHE A 112 -2.63 17.59 2.26
C PHE A 112 -1.64 17.98 3.36
N LEU A 113 -0.35 17.68 3.21
CA LEU A 113 0.69 18.01 4.19
C LEU A 113 1.60 19.17 3.75
N GLY A 114 1.40 19.69 2.54
CA GLY A 114 2.22 20.78 1.99
C GLY A 114 3.68 20.36 1.73
N GLU A 115 3.94 19.07 1.56
CA GLU A 115 5.29 18.56 1.33
C GLU A 115 5.83 19.03 -0.01
N ARG A 116 7.08 19.49 -0.02
CA ARG A 116 7.75 19.89 -1.25
C ARG A 116 8.26 18.66 -1.98
N VAL A 117 7.67 18.39 -3.14
CA VAL A 117 8.21 17.41 -4.08
C VAL A 117 9.42 18.03 -4.77
N THR A 118 10.61 17.49 -4.48
CA THR A 118 11.88 17.99 -4.99
C THR A 118 12.28 17.31 -6.29
N ALA A 119 13.26 17.87 -7.01
CA ALA A 119 13.85 17.19 -8.18
C ALA A 119 14.41 15.80 -7.83
N ALA A 120 14.93 15.63 -6.61
CA ALA A 120 15.40 14.34 -6.11
C ALA A 120 14.27 13.31 -5.98
N PHE A 121 13.05 13.74 -5.61
CA PHE A 121 11.88 12.85 -5.60
C PHE A 121 11.59 12.30 -7.00
N PHE A 122 11.59 13.16 -8.02
CA PHE A 122 11.36 12.71 -9.39
C PHE A 122 12.45 11.76 -9.88
N GLY A 123 13.72 12.01 -9.50
CA GLY A 123 14.82 11.09 -9.77
C GLY A 123 14.60 9.72 -9.11
N ALA A 124 14.25 9.69 -7.82
CA ALA A 124 13.96 8.45 -7.11
C ALA A 124 12.72 7.72 -7.67
N ALA A 125 11.66 8.46 -7.99
CA ALA A 125 10.44 7.92 -8.59
C ALA A 125 10.74 7.28 -9.96
N ALA A 126 11.57 7.92 -10.79
CA ALA A 126 12.00 7.36 -12.07
C ALA A 126 12.78 6.05 -11.90
N VAL A 127 13.70 5.99 -10.92
CA VAL A 127 14.47 4.76 -10.61
C VAL A 127 13.53 3.65 -10.14
N VAL A 128 12.59 3.94 -9.25
CA VAL A 128 11.60 2.95 -8.77
C VAL A 128 10.74 2.45 -9.93
N MET A 129 10.19 3.37 -10.75
CA MET A 129 9.37 3.00 -11.90
C MET A 129 10.15 2.16 -12.91
N ALA A 130 11.42 2.49 -13.19
CA ALA A 130 12.28 1.68 -14.04
C ALA A 130 12.49 0.27 -13.48
N GLY A 131 12.78 0.15 -12.18
CA GLY A 131 12.91 -1.16 -11.50
C GLY A 131 11.63 -1.99 -11.56
N VAL A 132 10.47 -1.36 -11.36
CA VAL A 132 9.16 -2.00 -11.49
C VAL A 132 8.93 -2.49 -12.92
N LEU A 133 9.17 -1.66 -13.93
CA LEU A 133 9.00 -2.05 -15.33
C LEU A 133 9.92 -3.22 -15.71
N LEU A 134 11.18 -3.19 -15.30
CA LEU A 134 12.13 -4.29 -15.52
C LEU A 134 11.69 -5.60 -14.85
N ALA A 135 11.18 -5.52 -13.61
CA ALA A 135 10.70 -6.70 -12.89
C ALA A 135 9.47 -7.32 -13.55
N GLN A 136 8.54 -6.49 -14.05
CA GLN A 136 7.33 -6.96 -14.74
C GLN A 136 7.63 -7.53 -16.12
N TRP A 137 8.60 -6.96 -16.86
CA TRP A 137 9.05 -7.52 -18.13
C TRP A 137 9.61 -8.93 -17.96
N ARG A 138 10.54 -9.14 -17.04
CA ARG A 138 11.11 -10.48 -16.79
C ARG A 138 10.08 -11.52 -16.37
N ALA A 139 9.07 -11.12 -15.60
CA ALA A 139 7.99 -12.02 -15.19
C ALA A 139 7.11 -12.44 -16.38
N THR A 140 6.96 -11.56 -17.38
CA THR A 140 6.22 -11.85 -18.62
C THR A 140 7.03 -12.77 -19.53
N ASP A 141 8.32 -12.46 -19.72
CA ASP A 141 9.23 -13.25 -20.56
C ASP A 141 9.37 -14.70 -20.05
N ALA A 142 9.57 -14.87 -18.73
CA ALA A 142 9.68 -16.19 -18.12
C ALA A 142 8.38 -17.02 -18.20
N ALA A 143 7.23 -16.35 -18.20
CA ALA A 143 5.94 -17.02 -18.37
C ALA A 143 5.72 -17.45 -19.83
N GLU A 144 6.19 -16.65 -20.79
CA GLU A 144 6.14 -16.96 -22.22
C GLU A 144 7.06 -18.14 -22.57
N GLU A 145 8.29 -18.13 -22.08
CA GLU A 145 9.28 -19.21 -22.27
C GLU A 145 8.76 -20.55 -21.71
N ALA A 146 8.21 -20.55 -20.50
CA ALA A 146 7.61 -21.75 -19.90
C ALA A 146 6.38 -22.29 -20.65
N LEU A 147 5.62 -21.42 -21.33
CA LEU A 147 4.49 -21.83 -22.17
C LEU A 147 4.95 -22.46 -23.49
N LEU A 148 6.06 -21.97 -24.07
CA LEU A 148 6.64 -22.50 -25.31
C LEU A 148 7.36 -23.84 -25.09
N GLU A 149 7.99 -24.02 -23.92
CA GLU A 149 8.66 -25.27 -23.55
C GLU A 149 7.69 -26.37 -23.08
N SER A 150 6.44 -26.04 -22.74
CA SER A 150 5.43 -27.04 -22.40
C SER A 150 5.12 -27.87 -23.66
N PRO A 151 5.42 -29.19 -23.67
CA PRO A 151 5.06 -30.04 -24.80
C PRO A 151 3.56 -29.93 -25.00
N ALA A 152 3.15 -29.56 -26.22
CA ALA A 152 1.75 -29.40 -26.61
C ALA A 152 0.96 -30.60 -26.08
N LYS A 153 0.14 -30.36 -25.05
CA LYS A 153 -0.61 -31.42 -24.41
C LYS A 153 -1.59 -31.98 -25.46
N PRO A 154 -1.55 -33.28 -25.76
CA PRO A 154 -2.49 -33.89 -26.70
C PRO A 154 -3.93 -33.80 -26.20
#